data_AF-A0A1G0RDE6-F1
#
_entry.id   AF-A0A1G0RDE6-F1
#
_cell.length_a   1.000
_cell.length_b   1.000
_cell.length_c   1.000
_cell.angle_alpha   90.00
_cell.angle_beta   90.00
_cell.angle_gamma   90.00
#
_symmetry.space_group_name_H-M   'P 1'
#
loop_
_entity.id
_entity.type
_entity.pdbx_description
1 polymer ?
#
loop_
_entity_poly.entity_id
_entity_poly.type
_entity_poly.pdbx_seq_one_letter_code
_entity_poly.pdbx_strand_id
1 'polypeptide(L)'
;MIEIKISIDAAVSLLLERMNYEFTIRQKNNLVPKVNRLEDLRFTDLRSIAETSALDLVFLLPVEVLIQDSNLTEILHKSFISLGKFLNKEEFNIYPKKRIEFLLKPVKTTFRLIEDEMSYKDN
;
A
#
# COMPACT_ATOMS: atom_id res chain seq x y z
N MET A 1 -0.67 18.61 10.04
CA MET A 1 -0.86 17.15 9.95
C MET A 1 -2.19 16.91 9.27
N ILE A 2 -2.19 16.27 8.10
CA ILE A 2 -3.41 15.89 7.39
C ILE A 2 -3.95 14.60 8.02
N GLU A 3 -5.22 14.62 8.40
CA GLU A 3 -5.91 13.43 8.89
C GLU A 3 -6.79 12.84 7.79
N ILE A 4 -6.38 11.68 7.27
CA ILE A 4 -7.19 10.91 6.34
C ILE A 4 -8.33 10.27 7.15
N LYS A 5 -9.56 10.70 6.88
CA LYS A 5 -10.77 10.23 7.56
C LYS A 5 -11.30 8.95 6.91
N ILE A 6 -10.58 7.85 7.11
CA ILE A 6 -10.99 6.51 6.68
C ILE A 6 -10.91 5.53 7.85
N SER A 7 -11.90 4.65 7.98
CA SER A 7 -11.83 3.55 8.96
C SER A 7 -10.79 2.52 8.50
N ILE A 8 -10.21 1.78 9.46
CA ILE A 8 -9.27 0.70 9.12
C ILE A 8 -9.98 -0.37 8.29
N ASP A 9 -11.22 -0.71 8.61
CA ASP A 9 -11.98 -1.70 7.83
C ASP A 9 -12.17 -1.26 6.37
N ALA A 10 -12.51 0.00 6.12
CA ALA A 10 -12.62 0.53 4.75
C ALA A 10 -11.27 0.53 4.02
N ALA A 11 -10.18 0.90 4.71
CA ALA A 11 -8.84 0.85 4.14
C ALA A 11 -8.41 -0.59 3.79
N VAL A 12 -8.78 -1.58 4.62
CA VAL A 12 -8.54 -3.00 4.35
C VAL A 12 -9.37 -3.47 3.16
N SER A 13 -10.64 -3.08 3.06
CA SER A 13 -11.50 -3.44 1.92
C SER A 13 -10.93 -2.92 0.60
N LEU A 14 -10.51 -1.65 0.55
CA LEU A 14 -9.87 -1.07 -0.63
C LEU A 14 -8.57 -1.80 -0.99
N LEU A 15 -7.76 -2.13 0.01
CA LEU A 15 -6.53 -2.87 -0.20
C LEU A 15 -6.79 -4.29 -0.74
N LEU A 16 -7.77 -5.01 -0.18
CA LEU A 16 -8.15 -6.34 -0.67
C LEU A 16 -8.69 -6.31 -2.10
N GLU A 17 -9.51 -5.31 -2.44
CA GLU A 17 -10.00 -5.13 -3.81
C GLU A 17 -8.82 -4.94 -4.78
N ARG A 18 -7.90 -4.04 -4.43
CA ARG A 18 -6.70 -3.80 -5.25
C ARG A 18 -5.80 -5.03 -5.35
N MET A 19 -5.63 -5.77 -4.25
CA MET A 19 -4.88 -7.03 -4.22
C MET A 19 -5.48 -8.10 -5.14
N ASN A 20 -6.81 -8.25 -5.17
CA ASN A 20 -7.48 -9.20 -6.08
C ASN A 20 -7.29 -8.82 -7.55
N TYR A 21 -7.35 -7.53 -7.86
CA TYR A 21 -7.05 -7.02 -9.20
C TYR A 21 -5.61 -7.34 -9.62
N GLU A 22 -4.64 -6.99 -8.77
CA GLU A 22 -3.22 -7.25 -9.02
C GLU A 22 -2.91 -8.75 -9.14
N PHE A 23 -3.50 -9.57 -8.28
CA PHE A 23 -3.40 -11.03 -8.34
C PHE A 23 -3.86 -11.58 -9.69
N THR A 24 -5.02 -11.13 -10.18
CA THR A 24 -5.56 -11.53 -11.48
C THR A 24 -4.60 -11.17 -12.61
N ILE A 25 -4.00 -9.97 -12.58
CA ILE A 25 -3.01 -9.55 -13.58
C ILE A 25 -1.76 -10.43 -13.51
N ARG A 26 -1.20 -10.64 -12.32
CA ARG A 26 0.02 -11.44 -12.15
C ARG A 26 -0.18 -12.88 -12.58
N GLN A 27 -1.35 -13.47 -12.31
CA GLN A 27 -1.68 -14.82 -12.78
C GLN A 27 -1.76 -14.92 -14.30
N LYS A 28 -2.43 -13.96 -14.95
CA LYS A 28 -2.52 -13.90 -16.42
C LYS A 28 -1.13 -13.82 -17.08
N ASN A 29 -0.19 -13.16 -16.41
CA ASN A 29 1.19 -13.00 -16.87
C ASN A 29 2.16 -14.07 -16.34
N ASN A 30 1.67 -15.12 -15.67
CA ASN A 30 2.47 -16.19 -15.05
C ASN A 30 3.56 -15.69 -14.06
N LEU A 31 3.32 -14.54 -13.41
CA LEU A 31 4.22 -13.97 -12.39
C LEU A 31 3.99 -14.56 -11.00
N VAL A 32 2.84 -15.21 -10.78
CA VAL A 32 2.51 -15.94 -9.55
C VAL A 32 1.81 -17.26 -9.91
N PRO A 33 1.80 -18.26 -8.99
CA PRO A 33 1.13 -19.54 -9.23
C PRO A 33 -0.36 -19.41 -9.58
N LYS A 34 -0.85 -20.35 -10.40
CA LYS A 34 -2.26 -20.49 -10.76
C LYS A 34 -3.07 -21.17 -9.65
N VAL A 35 -3.19 -20.49 -8.52
CA VAL A 35 -4.06 -20.87 -7.40
C VAL A 35 -5.42 -20.16 -7.50
N ASN A 36 -6.42 -20.59 -6.74
CA ASN A 36 -7.77 -20.03 -6.86
C ASN A 36 -7.94 -18.71 -6.09
N ARG A 37 -7.27 -18.57 -4.94
CA ARG A 37 -7.45 -17.44 -4.02
C ARG A 37 -6.12 -16.85 -3.57
N LEU A 38 -6.16 -15.60 -3.11
CA LEU A 38 -5.01 -14.90 -2.52
C LEU A 38 -4.41 -15.69 -1.33
N GLU A 39 -5.27 -16.25 -0.47
CA GLU A 39 -4.89 -17.02 0.72
C GLU A 39 -4.09 -18.30 0.41
N ASP A 40 -4.21 -18.81 -0.82
CA ASP A 40 -3.48 -20.01 -1.28
C ASP A 40 -2.03 -19.69 -1.65
N LEU A 41 -1.66 -18.41 -1.79
CA LEU A 41 -0.30 -18.01 -2.12
C LEU A 41 0.65 -18.20 -0.93
N ARG A 42 1.92 -18.43 -1.27
CA ARG A 42 3.01 -18.29 -0.30
C ARG A 42 3.09 -16.84 0.15
N PHE A 43 3.46 -16.64 1.40
CA PHE A 43 3.53 -15.30 1.98
C PHE A 43 4.44 -14.35 1.20
N THR A 44 5.53 -14.83 0.59
CA THR A 44 6.42 -14.00 -0.24
C THR A 44 5.68 -13.35 -1.42
N ASP A 45 4.85 -14.13 -2.10
CA ASP A 45 4.11 -13.71 -3.30
C ASP A 45 2.93 -12.82 -2.88
N LEU A 46 2.22 -13.21 -1.82
CA LEU A 46 1.12 -12.45 -1.26
C LEU A 46 1.55 -11.08 -0.70
N ARG A 47 2.68 -11.04 0.03
CA ARG A 47 3.28 -9.80 0.52
C ARG A 47 3.63 -8.88 -0.64
N SER A 48 4.23 -9.42 -1.70
CA SER A 48 4.57 -8.61 -2.88
C SER A 48 3.33 -8.00 -3.52
N ILE A 49 2.22 -8.75 -3.63
CA ILE A 49 0.94 -8.24 -4.12
C ILE A 49 0.39 -7.14 -3.20
N ALA A 50 0.41 -7.36 -1.88
CA ALA A 50 -0.06 -6.38 -0.89
C ALA A 50 0.75 -5.07 -0.93
N GLU A 51 2.09 -5.16 -0.98
CA GLU A 51 2.99 -4.00 -1.06
C GLU A 51 2.74 -3.19 -2.35
N THR A 52 2.62 -3.87 -3.50
CA THR A 52 2.30 -3.19 -4.78
C THR A 52 0.92 -2.55 -4.75
N SER A 53 -0.09 -3.26 -4.25
CA SER A 53 -1.46 -2.76 -4.16
C SER A 53 -1.57 -1.52 -3.25
N ALA A 54 -0.84 -1.53 -2.14
CA ALA A 54 -0.78 -0.39 -1.24
C ALA A 54 -0.15 0.83 -1.92
N LEU A 55 0.94 0.65 -2.67
CA LEU A 55 1.56 1.73 -3.44
C LEU A 55 0.60 2.29 -4.48
N ASP A 56 -0.08 1.43 -5.24
CA ASP A 56 -1.06 1.88 -6.24
C ASP A 56 -2.14 2.77 -5.61
N LEU A 57 -2.69 2.38 -4.46
CA LEU A 57 -3.67 3.18 -3.74
C LEU A 57 -3.09 4.51 -3.24
N VAL A 58 -1.85 4.50 -2.75
CA VAL A 58 -1.16 5.70 -2.30
C VAL A 58 -0.96 6.69 -3.45
N PHE A 59 -0.64 6.21 -4.65
CA PHE A 59 -0.49 7.07 -5.83
C PHE A 59 -1.79 7.73 -6.29
N LEU A 60 -2.95 7.25 -5.84
CA LEU A 60 -4.25 7.85 -6.12
C LEU A 60 -4.65 8.93 -5.09
N LEU A 61 -3.87 9.12 -4.03
CA LEU A 61 -4.15 10.14 -3.02
C LEU A 61 -3.78 11.54 -3.52
N PRO A 62 -4.45 12.60 -3.02
CA PRO A 62 -4.03 13.97 -3.25
C PRO A 62 -2.57 14.18 -2.83
N VAL A 63 -1.82 14.96 -3.62
CA VAL A 63 -0.37 15.12 -3.44
C VAL A 63 -0.02 15.70 -2.06
N GLU A 64 -0.90 16.52 -1.50
CA GLU A 64 -0.75 17.14 -0.18
C GLU A 64 -0.66 16.07 0.91
N VAL A 65 -1.44 14.99 0.79
CA VAL A 65 -1.44 13.84 1.72
C VAL A 65 -0.10 13.11 1.69
N LEU A 66 0.59 13.13 0.55
CA LEU A 66 1.85 12.43 0.31
C LEU A 66 3.04 13.24 0.82
N ILE A 67 3.03 14.56 0.61
CA ILE A 67 4.16 15.43 0.95
C ILE A 67 4.14 15.86 2.42
N GLN A 68 2.96 16.23 2.92
CA GLN A 68 2.78 16.71 4.27
C GLN A 68 2.74 15.56 5.28
N ASP A 69 2.95 15.89 6.56
CA ASP A 69 2.81 14.91 7.63
C ASP A 69 1.35 14.47 7.76
N SER A 70 1.11 13.15 7.78
CA SER A 70 -0.23 12.56 7.76
C SER A 70 -0.27 11.21 8.50
N ASN A 71 -1.48 10.77 8.84
CA ASN A 71 -1.71 9.46 9.47
C ASN A 71 -1.63 8.27 8.49
N LEU A 72 -1.21 8.48 7.22
CA LEU A 72 -1.17 7.45 6.17
C LEU A 72 -0.36 6.21 6.54
N THR A 73 0.85 6.39 7.08
CA THR A 73 1.72 5.29 7.51
C THR A 73 1.02 4.41 8.55
N GLU A 74 0.30 5.04 9.48
CA GLU A 74 -0.40 4.33 10.55
C GLU A 74 -1.62 3.56 10.02
N ILE A 75 -2.39 4.16 9.11
CA ILE A 75 -3.51 3.51 8.43
C ILE A 75 -3.00 2.27 7.70
N LEU A 76 -1.97 2.40 6.86
CA LEU A 76 -1.43 1.27 6.10
C LEU A 76 -0.88 0.19 7.03
N HIS A 77 -0.14 0.55 8.07
CA HIS A 77 0.39 -0.43 9.03
C HIS A 77 -0.73 -1.24 9.69
N LYS A 78 -1.79 -0.57 10.17
CA LYS A 78 -2.97 -1.24 10.74
C LYS A 78 -3.74 -2.07 9.73
N SER A 79 -3.84 -1.62 8.48
CA SER A 79 -4.46 -2.39 7.40
C SER A 79 -3.66 -3.66 7.09
N PHE A 80 -2.33 -3.58 7.03
CA PHE A 80 -1.47 -4.74 6.82
C PHE A 80 -1.59 -5.75 7.96
N ILE A 81 -1.58 -5.31 9.22
CA ILE A 81 -1.84 -6.20 10.36
C ILE A 81 -3.22 -6.87 10.22
N SER A 82 -4.24 -6.10 9.83
CA SER A 82 -5.60 -6.61 9.68
C SER A 82 -5.73 -7.63 8.55
N LEU A 83 -4.96 -7.51 7.45
CA LEU A 83 -4.91 -8.50 6.38
C LEU A 83 -4.58 -9.91 6.89
N GLY A 84 -3.78 -10.04 7.95
CA GLY A 84 -3.44 -11.33 8.54
C GLY A 84 -4.67 -12.13 8.95
N LYS A 85 -5.71 -11.45 9.45
CA LYS A 85 -7.00 -12.06 9.78
C LYS A 85 -7.83 -12.40 8.55
N PHE A 86 -7.89 -11.49 7.56
CA PHE A 86 -8.72 -11.70 6.36
C PHE A 86 -8.18 -12.76 5.41
N LEU A 87 -6.86 -12.95 5.36
CA LEU A 87 -6.19 -13.87 4.44
C LEU A 87 -5.68 -15.13 5.14
N ASN A 88 -5.90 -15.25 6.45
CA ASN A 88 -5.39 -16.33 7.30
C ASN A 88 -3.86 -16.51 7.17
N LYS A 89 -3.11 -15.40 7.32
CA LYS A 89 -1.64 -15.34 7.18
C LYS A 89 -1.04 -14.57 8.34
N GLU A 90 -0.59 -15.30 9.36
CA GLU A 90 -0.10 -14.72 10.61
C GLU A 90 1.16 -13.85 10.42
N GLU A 91 1.91 -14.03 9.34
CA GLU A 91 3.10 -13.25 9.04
C GLU A 91 2.78 -11.75 8.86
N PHE A 92 1.53 -11.41 8.50
CA PHE A 92 1.08 -10.02 8.46
C PHE A 92 0.88 -9.40 9.86
N ASN A 93 0.59 -10.21 10.89
CA ASN A 93 0.35 -9.70 12.25
C ASN A 93 1.59 -9.01 12.85
N ILE A 94 2.78 -9.42 12.39
CA ILE A 94 4.07 -8.86 12.79
C ILE A 94 4.69 -7.98 11.70
N TYR A 95 3.91 -7.54 10.71
CA TYR A 95 4.41 -6.75 9.61
C TYR A 95 4.94 -5.39 10.12
N PRO A 96 6.23 -5.08 9.95
CA PRO A 96 6.85 -3.98 10.67
C PRO A 96 6.46 -2.61 10.07
N LYS A 97 6.06 -1.66 10.92
CA LYS A 97 5.78 -0.27 10.51
C LYS A 97 6.92 0.37 9.69
N LYS A 98 8.19 0.10 10.05
CA LYS A 98 9.37 0.56 9.31
C LYS A 98 9.37 0.14 7.83
N ARG A 99 8.74 -1.00 7.49
CA ARG A 99 8.60 -1.45 6.11
C ARG A 99 7.60 -0.60 5.34
N ILE A 100 6.49 -0.18 5.96
CA ILE A 100 5.55 0.79 5.36
C ILE A 100 6.27 2.12 5.12
N GLU A 101 7.03 2.62 6.10
CA GLU A 101 7.81 3.84 5.94
C GLU A 101 8.81 3.73 4.78
N PHE A 102 9.48 2.59 4.66
CA PHE A 102 10.38 2.29 3.55
C PHE A 102 9.65 2.28 2.19
N LEU A 103 8.46 1.67 2.11
CA LEU A 103 7.65 1.66 0.89
C LEU A 103 7.20 3.06 0.47
N LEU A 104 6.81 3.89 1.43
CA LEU A 104 6.34 5.26 1.14
C LEU A 104 7.48 6.23 0.84
N LYS A 105 8.71 5.96 1.30
CA LYS A 105 9.84 6.89 1.17
C LYS A 105 10.08 7.34 -0.27
N PRO A 106 10.18 6.46 -1.29
CA PRO A 106 10.37 6.89 -2.67
C PRO A 106 9.25 7.82 -3.14
N VAL A 107 7.99 7.48 -2.84
CA VAL A 107 6.81 8.29 -3.21
C VAL A 107 6.91 9.70 -2.62
N LYS A 108 7.19 9.80 -1.32
CA LYS A 108 7.34 11.08 -0.62
C LYS A 108 8.50 11.91 -1.17
N THR A 109 9.63 11.27 -1.45
CA THR A 109 10.80 11.95 -2.01
C THR A 109 10.50 12.49 -3.42
N THR A 110 9.87 11.69 -4.29
CA THR A 110 9.55 12.10 -5.65
C THR A 110 8.63 13.31 -5.68
N PHE A 111 7.55 13.31 -4.89
CA PHE A 111 6.60 14.43 -4.90
C PHE A 111 7.16 15.70 -4.27
N ARG A 112 8.05 15.60 -3.27
CA ARG A 112 8.77 16.77 -2.72
C ARG A 112 9.68 17.43 -3.75
N LEU A 113 10.43 16.64 -4.51
CA LEU A 113 11.29 17.18 -5.57
C LEU A 113 10.48 17.94 -6.63
N ILE A 114 9.30 17.44 -6.99
CA ILE A 114 8.41 18.11 -7.94
C ILE A 114 7.90 19.45 -7.38
N GLU A 115 7.50 19.49 -6.10
CA GLU A 115 7.07 20.73 -5.45
C GLU A 115 8.19 21.77 -5.39
N ASP A 116 9.40 21.35 -5.03
CA ASP A 116 10.58 22.23 -5.00
C ASP A 116 10.88 22.80 -6.39
N GLU A 117 10.91 21.97 -7.44
CA GLU A 117 11.15 22.42 -8.82
C GLU A 117 10.09 23.39 -9.36
N MET A 118 8.81 23.19 -8.98
CA MET A 118 7.73 24.11 -9.32
C MET A 118 7.94 25.46 -8.62
N SER A 119 8.30 25.46 -7.33
CA SER A 119 8.60 26.68 -6.58
C SER A 119 9.79 27.47 -7.14
N TYR A 120 10.74 26.82 -7.82
CA TYR A 120 11.85 27.51 -8.50
C TYR A 120 11.45 28.15 -9.84
N LYS A 121 10.39 27.69 -10.50
CA LYS A 121 9.92 28.24 -11.79
C LYS A 121 9.00 29.45 -11.63
N ASP A 122 8.36 29.57 -10.47
CA ASP A 122 7.43 30.66 -10.13
C ASP A 122 8.13 31.86 -9.43
N ASN A 123 9.46 31.83 -9.30
CA ASN A 123 10.32 32.92 -8.83
C ASN A 123 11.24 33.44 -9.94
#